data_AF-A0AAJ2BXV7-F1
#
_entry.id   AF-A0AAJ2BXV7-F1
#
_cell.length_a   1.000
_cell.length_b   1.000
_cell.length_c   1.000
_cell.angle_alpha   90.00
_cell.angle_beta   90.00
_cell.angle_gamma   90.00
#
_symmetry.space_group_name_H-M   'P 1'
#
loop_
_entity.id
_entity.type
_entity.pdbx_description
1 polymer ?
#
loop_
_entity_poly.entity_id
_entity_poly.type
_entity_poly.pdbx_seq_one_letter_code
_entity_poly.pdbx_strand_id
1 'polypeptide(L)'
;MKKNTEIDKLLAEESQHIEKLHQIVEDTIKSERLIVEDKLNPPTEKVTRGQAISDKVAKFGGSWKFIIIFVTILTVWIAFNSLIIARFRFDPYPFILMNLVLSCIAALQAPIIMMSQNRQEEKDRIESENDYLVNLKAETQIRSLQQKMDLLLEEQIKTLFETQAKQFALLNEINQKLDKSTNKQ
;
A
#
# COMPACT_ATOMS: atom_id res chain seq x y z
N MET A 1 21.18 -54.72 -20.51
CA MET A 1 21.55 -53.95 -19.30
C MET A 1 21.80 -52.46 -19.54
N LYS A 2 22.12 -51.96 -20.75
CA LYS A 2 22.41 -50.53 -21.00
C LYS A 2 21.23 -49.55 -20.94
N LYS A 3 19.97 -50.02 -21.05
CA LYS A 3 18.78 -49.15 -21.19
C LYS A 3 18.29 -48.52 -19.87
N ASN A 4 18.54 -49.15 -18.72
CA ASN A 4 18.18 -48.56 -17.41
C ASN A 4 19.08 -47.36 -17.07
N THR A 5 20.34 -47.37 -17.49
CA THR A 5 21.32 -46.34 -17.11
C THR A 5 21.08 -44.98 -17.78
N GLU A 6 20.42 -44.93 -18.95
CA GLU A 6 20.00 -43.66 -19.58
C GLU A 6 18.72 -43.11 -18.97
N ILE A 7 17.78 -43.98 -18.60
CA ILE A 7 16.54 -43.58 -17.92
C ILE A 7 16.87 -43.02 -16.53
N ASP A 8 17.78 -43.67 -15.79
CA ASP A 8 18.24 -43.19 -14.49
C ASP A 8 18.98 -41.84 -14.60
N LYS A 9 19.71 -41.61 -15.70
CA LYS A 9 20.36 -40.31 -15.98
C LYS A 9 19.36 -39.21 -16.31
N LEU A 10 18.38 -39.48 -17.15
CA LEU A 10 17.31 -38.53 -17.50
C LEU A 10 16.46 -38.18 -16.28
N LEU A 11 16.14 -39.18 -15.44
CA LEU A 11 15.41 -38.95 -14.18
C LEU A 11 16.24 -38.13 -13.19
N ALA A 12 17.55 -38.36 -13.09
CA ALA A 12 18.43 -37.55 -12.24
C ALA A 12 18.55 -36.10 -12.74
N GLU A 13 18.59 -35.89 -14.06
CA GLU A 13 18.65 -34.56 -14.69
C GLU A 13 17.33 -33.78 -14.54
N GLU A 14 16.19 -34.45 -14.72
CA GLU A 14 14.85 -33.91 -14.42
C GLU A 14 14.71 -33.56 -12.93
N SER A 15 15.17 -34.44 -12.03
CA SER A 15 15.12 -34.19 -10.58
C SER A 15 15.95 -32.95 -10.20
N GLN A 16 17.14 -32.79 -10.78
CA GLN A 16 17.96 -31.59 -10.60
C GLN A 16 17.31 -30.33 -11.20
N HIS A 17 16.59 -30.45 -12.30
CA HIS A 17 15.86 -29.33 -12.89
C HIS A 17 14.69 -28.89 -12.02
N ILE A 18 13.94 -29.84 -11.45
CA ILE A 18 12.85 -29.57 -10.50
C ILE A 18 13.39 -28.91 -9.23
N GLU A 19 14.53 -29.35 -8.70
CA GLU A 19 15.19 -28.74 -7.53
C GLU A 19 15.55 -27.26 -7.79
N LYS A 20 16.13 -26.97 -8.96
CA LYS A 20 16.45 -25.59 -9.38
C LYS A 20 15.19 -24.76 -9.58
N LEU A 21 14.14 -25.32 -10.16
CA LEU A 21 12.87 -24.64 -10.33
C LEU A 21 12.25 -24.28 -8.97
N HIS A 22 12.36 -25.20 -8.00
CA HIS A 22 11.88 -24.97 -6.64
C HIS A 22 12.66 -23.85 -5.96
N GLN A 23 14.00 -23.84 -6.04
CA GLN A 23 14.82 -22.75 -5.51
C GLN A 23 14.50 -21.40 -6.14
N ILE A 24 14.33 -21.34 -7.47
CA ILE A 24 13.99 -20.08 -8.16
C ILE A 24 12.61 -19.58 -7.74
N VAL A 25 11.63 -20.46 -7.60
CA VAL A 25 10.29 -20.11 -7.13
C VAL A 25 10.33 -19.65 -5.67
N GLU A 26 11.09 -20.33 -4.82
CA GLU A 26 11.26 -19.98 -3.41
C GLU A 26 11.92 -18.60 -3.25
N ASP A 27 13.00 -18.34 -3.99
CA ASP A 27 13.69 -17.03 -4.01
C ASP A 27 12.80 -15.92 -4.60
N THR A 28 11.97 -16.23 -5.60
CA THR A 28 11.01 -15.28 -6.19
C THR A 28 9.89 -14.94 -5.21
N ILE A 29 9.31 -15.93 -4.54
CA ILE A 29 8.27 -15.71 -3.52
C ILE A 29 8.84 -14.94 -2.33
N LYS A 30 10.07 -15.26 -1.91
CA LYS A 30 10.73 -14.60 -0.78
C LYS A 30 11.07 -13.15 -1.11
N SER A 31 11.60 -12.89 -2.31
CA SER A 31 11.84 -11.51 -2.77
C SER A 31 10.54 -10.73 -2.97
N GLU A 32 9.47 -11.38 -3.45
CA GLU A 32 8.15 -10.76 -3.55
C GLU A 32 7.59 -10.37 -2.17
N ARG A 33 7.73 -11.26 -1.17
CA ARG A 33 7.31 -11.02 0.21
C ARG A 33 8.14 -9.89 0.85
N LEU A 34 9.46 -9.88 0.64
CA LEU A 34 10.35 -8.84 1.14
C LEU A 34 10.02 -7.45 0.56
N ILE A 35 9.67 -7.36 -0.73
CA ILE A 35 9.27 -6.08 -1.34
C ILE A 35 7.94 -5.59 -0.74
N VAL A 36 6.99 -6.49 -0.50
CA VAL A 36 5.70 -6.14 0.10
C VAL A 36 5.89 -5.70 1.55
N GLU A 37 6.74 -6.38 2.31
CA GLU A 37 6.99 -6.12 3.74
C GLU A 37 7.83 -4.85 3.97
N ASP A 38 8.84 -4.59 3.12
CA ASP A 38 9.64 -3.36 3.11
C ASP A 38 8.82 -2.12 2.72
N LYS A 39 7.90 -2.28 1.75
CA LYS A 39 7.00 -1.19 1.35
C LYS A 39 5.85 -0.94 2.33
N LEU A 40 5.39 -1.95 3.06
CA LEU A 40 4.36 -1.79 4.10
C LEU A 40 4.92 -1.15 5.38
N ASN A 41 6.22 -1.30 5.64
CA ASN A 41 6.91 -0.67 6.76
C ASN A 41 8.12 0.14 6.24
N PRO A 42 7.90 1.31 5.61
CA PRO A 42 9.00 2.15 5.19
C PRO A 42 9.89 2.45 6.40
N PRO A 43 11.23 2.40 6.26
CA PRO A 43 12.14 2.68 7.35
C PRO A 43 11.79 4.06 7.92
N THR A 44 11.51 4.10 9.22
CA THR A 44 11.15 5.34 9.92
C THR A 44 12.20 6.40 9.60
N GLU A 45 11.78 7.43 8.88
CA GLU A 45 12.63 8.55 8.49
C GLU A 45 13.32 9.08 9.75
N LYS A 46 14.66 9.21 9.72
CA LYS A 46 15.43 9.70 10.87
C LYS A 46 15.11 11.18 11.06
N VAL A 47 14.07 11.47 11.84
CA VAL A 47 13.61 12.83 12.10
C VAL A 47 14.72 13.63 12.75
N THR A 48 15.15 14.72 12.12
CA THR A 48 16.14 15.61 12.70
C THR A 48 15.54 16.33 13.91
N ARG A 49 16.37 16.66 14.92
CA ARG A 49 15.90 17.35 16.14
C ARG A 49 15.08 18.61 15.86
N GLY A 50 15.46 19.39 14.83
CA GLY A 50 14.70 20.57 14.40
C GLY A 50 13.30 20.23 13.86
N GLN A 51 13.19 19.19 13.02
CA GLN A 51 11.92 18.72 12.47
C GLN A 51 11.00 18.19 13.58
N ALA A 52 11.55 17.49 14.58
CA ALA A 52 10.77 16.99 15.72
C ALA A 52 10.22 18.10 16.62
N ILE A 53 10.95 19.23 16.73
CA ILE A 53 10.49 20.41 17.47
C ILE A 53 9.39 21.13 16.70
N SER A 54 9.58 21.35 15.39
CA SER A 54 8.56 21.99 14.54
C SER A 54 7.21 21.26 14.59
N ASP A 55 7.21 19.93 14.67
CA ASP A 55 5.97 19.15 14.75
C ASP A 55 5.23 19.28 16.04
N LYS A 56 5.97 19.28 17.14
CA LYS A 56 5.38 19.50 18.45
C LYS A 56 4.80 20.90 18.51
N VAL A 57 5.49 21.89 17.96
CA VAL A 57 5.01 23.28 17.90
C VAL A 57 3.78 23.41 17.00
N ALA A 58 3.77 22.80 15.82
CA ALA A 58 2.62 22.83 14.90
C ALA A 58 1.39 22.11 15.50
N LYS A 59 1.58 20.92 16.09
CA LYS A 59 0.51 20.17 16.76
C LYS A 59 -0.04 20.90 17.99
N PHE A 60 0.83 21.58 18.73
CA PHE A 60 0.42 22.37 19.89
C PHE A 60 -0.31 23.65 19.48
N GLY A 61 0.22 24.38 18.49
CA GLY A 61 -0.37 25.60 17.95
C GLY A 61 -1.72 25.39 17.26
N GLY A 62 -1.97 24.20 16.70
CA GLY A 62 -3.25 23.83 16.08
C GLY A 62 -4.34 23.36 17.04
N SER A 63 -4.08 23.31 18.35
CA SER A 63 -5.05 22.79 19.33
C SER A 63 -6.01 23.85 19.85
N TRP A 64 -7.29 23.52 19.94
CA TRP A 64 -8.31 24.37 20.57
C TRP A 64 -7.98 24.75 22.02
N LYS A 65 -7.30 23.86 22.76
CA LYS A 65 -6.87 24.15 24.14
C LYS A 65 -5.81 25.25 24.20
N PHE A 66 -4.91 25.30 23.22
CA PHE A 66 -3.88 26.34 23.14
C PHE A 66 -4.50 27.72 22.91
N ILE A 67 -5.47 27.81 22.00
CA ILE A 67 -6.19 29.06 21.71
C ILE A 67 -6.87 29.61 22.97
N ILE A 68 -7.58 28.75 23.72
CA ILE A 68 -8.28 29.16 24.95
C ILE A 68 -7.31 29.67 26.02
N ILE A 69 -6.19 28.97 26.24
CA ILE A 69 -5.16 29.39 27.21
C ILE A 69 -4.53 30.72 26.77
N PHE A 70 -4.21 30.87 25.49
CA PHE A 70 -3.58 32.07 24.93
C PHE A 70 -4.48 33.30 25.09
N VAL A 71 -5.77 33.19 24.74
CA VAL A 71 -6.75 34.25 24.94
C VAL A 71 -6.90 34.60 26.43
N THR A 72 -6.96 33.59 27.30
CA THR A 72 -7.06 33.81 28.76
C THR A 72 -5.88 34.62 29.29
N ILE A 73 -4.65 34.26 28.91
CA ILE A 73 -3.43 34.96 29.32
C ILE A 73 -3.46 36.42 28.83
N LEU A 74 -3.87 36.66 27.57
CA LEU A 74 -4.02 38.01 27.03
C LEU A 74 -5.05 38.82 27.82
N THR A 75 -6.21 38.25 28.13
CA THR A 75 -7.23 38.92 28.94
C THR A 75 -6.72 39.26 30.34
N VAL A 76 -5.99 38.33 30.99
CA VAL A 76 -5.38 38.56 32.30
C VAL A 76 -4.32 39.66 32.24
N TRP A 77 -3.48 39.69 31.20
CA TRP A 77 -2.46 40.72 30.99
C TRP A 77 -3.06 42.12 30.83
N ILE A 78 -4.12 42.22 30.02
CA ILE A 78 -4.87 43.46 29.80
C ILE A 78 -5.52 43.92 31.11
N ALA A 79 -6.18 43.01 31.83
CA ALA A 79 -6.82 43.32 33.12
C ALA A 79 -5.80 43.80 34.16
N PHE A 80 -4.65 43.11 34.27
CA PHE A 80 -3.57 43.46 35.19
C PHE A 80 -3.01 44.87 34.92
N ASN A 81 -2.68 45.18 33.66
CA ASN A 81 -2.13 46.49 33.30
C ASN A 81 -3.18 47.62 33.32
N SER A 82 -4.46 47.28 33.13
CA SER A 82 -5.56 48.26 33.21
C SER A 82 -5.88 48.65 34.66
N LEU A 83 -5.91 47.68 35.58
CA LEU A 83 -6.38 47.85 36.97
C LEU A 83 -5.30 48.33 37.95
N ILE A 84 -4.01 48.26 37.60
CA ILE A 84 -2.91 48.73 38.46
C ILE A 84 -2.82 50.26 38.52
N ILE A 85 -2.41 50.78 39.69
CA ILE A 85 -2.14 52.22 39.91
C ILE A 85 -1.17 52.73 38.82
N ALA A 86 -1.44 53.92 38.28
CA ALA A 86 -0.70 54.52 37.15
C ALA A 86 0.84 54.53 37.31
N ARG A 87 1.35 54.50 38.55
CA ARG A 87 2.78 54.53 38.88
C ARG A 87 3.51 53.19 38.68
N PHE A 88 2.81 52.06 38.61
CA PHE A 88 3.37 50.71 38.45
C PHE A 88 2.92 50.01 37.15
N ARG A 89 2.34 50.76 36.20
CA ARG A 89 1.92 50.20 34.91
C ARG A 89 3.15 49.77 34.10
N PHE A 90 3.29 48.47 33.91
CA PHE A 90 4.38 47.88 33.15
C PHE A 90 4.18 48.04 31.64
N ASP A 91 2.93 47.92 31.16
CA ASP A 91 2.55 48.08 29.75
C ASP A 91 1.27 48.95 29.64
N PRO A 92 1.38 50.29 29.69
CA PRO A 92 0.23 51.19 29.55
C PRO A 92 -0.41 51.08 28.17
N TYR A 93 -1.72 51.35 28.07
CA TYR A 93 -2.43 51.49 26.79
C TYR A 93 -1.67 52.50 25.90
N PRO A 94 -1.24 52.14 24.67
CA PRO A 94 -1.77 51.10 23.77
C PRO A 94 -1.08 49.71 23.77
N PHE A 95 -0.44 49.29 24.87
CA PHE A 95 0.18 47.97 25.06
C PHE A 95 1.32 47.64 24.06
N ILE A 96 2.38 48.44 24.06
CA ILE A 96 3.48 48.32 23.09
C ILE A 96 4.27 47.02 23.24
N LEU A 97 4.47 46.56 24.49
CA LEU A 97 5.24 45.33 24.75
C LEU A 97 4.46 44.09 24.30
N MET A 98 3.16 44.04 24.63
CA MET A 98 2.28 42.98 24.16
C MET A 98 2.27 42.88 22.64
N ASN A 99 2.11 44.02 21.95
CA ASN A 99 2.11 44.06 20.49
C ASN A 99 3.44 43.58 19.89
N LEU A 100 4.58 44.00 20.45
CA LEU A 100 5.90 43.56 19.98
C LEU A 100 6.06 42.04 20.08
N VAL A 101 5.66 41.45 21.21
CA VAL A 101 5.74 40.00 21.42
C VAL A 101 4.81 39.25 20.47
N LEU A 102 3.56 39.71 20.31
CA LEU A 102 2.60 39.09 19.39
C LEU A 102 3.09 39.12 17.95
N SER A 103 3.63 40.25 17.49
CA SER A 103 4.19 40.39 16.15
C SER A 103 5.38 39.46 15.91
N CYS A 104 6.26 39.31 16.91
CA CYS A 104 7.40 38.40 16.82
C CYS A 104 6.95 36.93 16.74
N ILE A 105 5.97 36.52 17.56
CA ILE A 105 5.40 35.17 17.51
C ILE A 105 4.74 34.91 16.15
N ALA A 106 3.93 35.86 15.66
CA ALA A 106 3.26 35.73 14.37
C ALA A 106 4.25 35.63 13.19
N ALA A 107 5.35 36.39 13.23
CA ALA A 107 6.39 36.33 12.20
C ALA A 107 7.08 34.96 12.14
N LEU A 108 7.30 34.31 13.29
CA LEU A 108 7.88 32.97 13.36
C LEU A 108 6.87 31.84 13.07
N GLN A 109 5.56 32.09 13.20
CA GLN A 109 4.53 31.09 12.95
C GLN A 109 4.47 30.64 11.49
N ALA A 110 4.46 31.56 10.53
CA ALA A 110 4.28 31.20 9.11
C ALA A 110 5.36 30.24 8.58
N PRO A 111 6.67 30.45 8.83
CA PRO A 111 7.71 29.51 8.43
C PRO A 111 7.62 28.15 9.13
N ILE A 112 7.28 28.12 10.43
CA ILE A 112 7.13 26.87 11.18
C ILE A 112 5.97 26.05 10.64
N ILE A 113 4.83 26.70 10.35
CA ILE A 113 3.67 26.08 9.73
C ILE A 113 4.04 25.55 8.35
N MET A 114 4.72 26.35 7.51
CA MET A 114 5.16 25.95 6.17
C MET A 114 6.14 24.76 6.21
N MET A 115 7.09 24.75 7.15
CA MET A 115 8.01 23.61 7.33
C MET A 115 7.27 22.34 7.76
N SER A 116 6.27 22.47 8.64
CA SER A 116 5.44 21.34 9.05
C SER A 116 4.53 20.85 7.92
N GLN A 117 4.02 21.76 7.07
CA GLN A 117 3.21 21.44 5.90
C GLN A 117 4.03 20.73 4.83
N ASN A 118 5.16 21.30 4.39
CA ASN A 118 6.03 20.68 3.39
C ASN A 118 6.43 19.26 3.77
N ARG A 119 6.68 18.98 5.05
CA ARG A 119 7.04 17.63 5.49
C ARG A 119 5.83 16.68 5.52
N GLN A 120 4.65 17.17 5.88
CA GLN A 120 3.44 16.35 5.80
C GLN A 120 3.11 16.02 4.34
N GLU A 121 3.22 16.99 3.43
CA GLU A 121 3.02 16.79 1.99
C GLU A 121 4.01 15.80 1.39
N GLU A 122 5.29 15.85 1.80
CA GLU A 122 6.29 14.88 1.34
C GLU A 122 5.97 13.46 1.82
N LYS A 123 5.52 13.32 3.07
CA LYS A 123 5.06 12.03 3.59
C LYS A 123 3.84 11.53 2.82
N ASP A 124 2.84 12.38 2.62
CA ASP A 124 1.61 12.03 1.89
C ASP A 124 1.91 11.68 0.43
N ARG A 125 2.90 12.34 -0.21
CA ARG A 125 3.39 12.00 -1.56
C ARG A 125 3.96 10.60 -1.60
N ILE A 126 4.84 10.25 -0.67
CA ILE A 126 5.49 8.93 -0.61
C ILE A 126 4.43 7.83 -0.37
N GLU A 127 3.49 8.07 0.55
CA GLU A 127 2.38 7.13 0.80
C GLU A 127 1.52 6.93 -0.47
N SER A 128 1.19 8.02 -1.17
CA SER A 128 0.44 7.96 -2.45
C SER A 128 1.19 7.22 -3.56
N GLU A 129 2.50 7.44 -3.71
CA GLU A 129 3.33 6.70 -4.67
C GLU A 129 3.38 5.19 -4.34
N ASN A 130 3.43 4.84 -3.05
CA ASN A 130 3.41 3.46 -2.63
C ASN A 130 2.06 2.78 -2.93
N ASP A 131 0.96 3.44 -2.57
CA ASP A 131 -0.39 2.97 -2.84
C ASP A 131 -0.62 2.77 -4.35
N TYR A 132 -0.11 3.69 -5.17
CA TYR A 132 -0.15 3.56 -6.63
C TYR A 132 0.56 2.28 -7.11
N LEU A 133 1.75 1.99 -6.60
CA LEU A 133 2.52 0.81 -6.99
C LEU A 133 1.87 -0.49 -6.52
N VAL A 134 1.25 -0.51 -5.33
CA VAL A 134 0.45 -1.64 -4.86
C VAL A 134 -0.75 -1.88 -5.77
N ASN A 135 -1.45 -0.81 -6.17
CA ASN A 135 -2.59 -0.92 -7.08
C ASN A 135 -2.18 -1.45 -8.46
N LEU A 136 -1.10 -0.91 -9.05
CA LEU A 136 -0.57 -1.39 -10.32
C LEU A 136 -0.18 -2.89 -10.27
N LYS A 137 0.40 -3.32 -9.15
CA LYS A 137 0.71 -4.73 -8.91
C LYS A 137 -0.56 -5.58 -8.84
N ALA A 138 -1.58 -5.13 -8.11
CA ALA A 138 -2.87 -5.82 -8.03
C ALA A 138 -3.53 -5.94 -9.41
N GLU A 139 -3.53 -4.86 -10.22
CA GLU A 139 -4.05 -4.89 -11.59
C GLU A 139 -3.31 -5.92 -12.46
N THR A 140 -1.98 -5.98 -12.36
CA THR A 140 -1.16 -6.95 -13.11
C THR A 140 -1.47 -8.39 -12.70
N GLN A 141 -1.64 -8.64 -11.40
CA GLN A 141 -2.01 -9.97 -10.89
C GLN A 141 -3.41 -10.38 -11.37
N ILE A 142 -4.39 -9.46 -11.33
CA ILE A 142 -5.75 -9.70 -11.84
C ILE A 142 -5.69 -10.05 -13.33
N ARG A 143 -4.93 -9.29 -14.13
CA ARG A 143 -4.75 -9.57 -15.56
C ARG A 143 -4.15 -10.96 -15.80
N SER A 144 -3.14 -11.35 -15.01
CA SER A 144 -2.55 -12.69 -15.11
C SER A 144 -3.55 -13.80 -14.74
N LEU A 145 -4.36 -13.59 -13.70
CA LEU A 145 -5.43 -14.53 -13.33
C LEU A 145 -6.48 -14.65 -14.44
N GLN A 146 -6.88 -13.53 -15.05
CA GLN A 146 -7.82 -13.52 -16.16
C GLN A 146 -7.28 -14.31 -17.36
N GLN A 147 -6.01 -14.11 -17.74
CA GLN A 147 -5.38 -14.90 -18.80
C GLN A 147 -5.37 -16.40 -18.51
N LYS A 148 -5.05 -16.79 -17.26
CA LYS A 148 -5.09 -18.20 -16.86
C LYS A 148 -6.51 -18.77 -16.92
N MET A 149 -7.51 -17.98 -16.52
CA MET A 149 -8.91 -18.38 -16.60
C MET A 149 -9.34 -18.60 -18.06
N ASP A 150 -8.96 -17.70 -18.96
CA ASP A 150 -9.27 -17.81 -20.39
C ASP A 150 -8.65 -19.08 -21.00
N LEU A 151 -7.39 -19.39 -20.65
CA LEU A 151 -6.72 -20.62 -21.08
C LEU A 151 -7.43 -21.88 -20.58
N LEU A 152 -7.79 -21.91 -19.29
CA LEU A 152 -8.52 -23.03 -18.70
C LEU A 152 -9.90 -23.20 -19.35
N LEU A 153 -10.61 -22.10 -19.63
CA LEU A 153 -11.90 -22.15 -20.32
C LEU A 153 -11.76 -22.71 -21.73
N GLU A 154 -10.72 -22.33 -22.48
CA GLU A 154 -10.47 -22.88 -23.81
C GLU A 154 -10.25 -24.41 -23.76
N GLU A 155 -9.44 -24.88 -22.81
CA GLU A 155 -9.16 -26.31 -22.63
C GLU A 155 -10.43 -27.09 -22.22
N GLN A 156 -11.25 -26.52 -21.32
CA GLN A 156 -12.53 -27.11 -20.92
C GLN A 156 -13.51 -27.20 -22.10
N ILE A 157 -13.58 -26.16 -22.94
CA ILE A 157 -14.43 -26.16 -24.14
C ILE A 157 -13.99 -27.26 -25.10
N LYS A 158 -12.69 -27.41 -25.37
CA LYS A 158 -12.17 -28.50 -26.21
C LYS A 158 -12.54 -29.87 -25.66
N THR A 159 -12.35 -30.07 -24.36
CA THR A 159 -12.67 -31.32 -23.66
C THR A 159 -14.16 -31.67 -23.76
N LEU A 160 -15.05 -30.67 -23.63
CA LEU A 160 -16.49 -30.84 -23.80
C LEU A 160 -16.85 -31.26 -25.23
N PHE A 161 -16.27 -30.63 -26.25
CA PHE A 161 -16.49 -31.01 -27.65
C PHE A 161 -16.01 -32.42 -27.96
N GLU A 162 -14.82 -32.82 -27.49
CA GLU A 162 -14.32 -34.19 -27.65
C GLU A 162 -15.24 -35.21 -26.98
N THR A 163 -15.72 -34.89 -25.78
CA THR A 163 -16.65 -35.75 -25.04
C THR A 163 -17.97 -35.90 -25.80
N GLN A 164 -18.51 -34.80 -26.33
CA GLN A 164 -19.74 -34.82 -27.14
C GLN A 164 -19.56 -35.60 -28.45
N ALA A 165 -18.42 -35.47 -29.12
CA ALA A 165 -18.10 -36.25 -30.32
C ALA A 165 -18.02 -37.75 -30.03
N LYS A 166 -17.38 -38.14 -28.91
CA LYS A 166 -17.35 -39.54 -28.45
C LYS A 166 -18.75 -40.07 -28.15
N GLN A 167 -19.60 -39.28 -27.48
CA GLN A 167 -21.00 -39.65 -27.22
C GLN A 167 -21.78 -39.86 -28.52
N PHE A 168 -21.62 -38.97 -29.51
CA PHE A 168 -22.28 -39.11 -30.82
C PHE A 168 -21.83 -40.37 -31.57
N ALA A 169 -20.52 -40.65 -31.59
CA ALA A 169 -19.98 -41.85 -32.22
C ALA A 169 -20.54 -43.13 -31.57
N LEU A 170 -20.62 -43.17 -30.24
CA LEU A 170 -21.15 -44.30 -29.48
C LEU A 170 -22.65 -44.50 -29.74
N LEU A 171 -23.44 -43.41 -29.82
CA LEU A 171 -24.86 -43.47 -30.22
C LEU A 171 -25.02 -44.05 -31.63
N ASN A 172 -24.18 -43.62 -32.57
CA ASN A 172 -24.24 -44.11 -33.95
C ASN A 172 -23.86 -45.60 -34.05
N GLU A 173 -22.88 -46.04 -33.27
CA GLU A 173 -22.51 -47.46 -33.15
C GLU A 173 -23.65 -48.31 -32.57
N ILE A 174 -24.32 -47.81 -31.52
CA ILE A 174 -25.51 -48.46 -30.93
C ILE A 174 -26.61 -48.57 -31.98
N ASN A 175 -26.90 -47.50 -32.73
CA ASN A 175 -27.92 -47.50 -33.78
C ASN A 175 -27.61 -48.53 -34.86
N GLN A 176 -26.37 -48.58 -35.36
CA GLN A 176 -25.96 -49.59 -36.34
C GLN A 176 -26.07 -51.03 -35.80
N LYS A 177 -25.74 -51.24 -34.53
CA LYS A 177 -25.89 -52.56 -33.88
C LYS A 177 -27.35 -52.95 -33.75
N LEU A 178 -28.24 -52.01 -33.40
CA LEU A 178 -29.68 -52.23 -33.36
C LEU A 178 -30.23 -52.60 -34.74
N ASP A 179 -29.90 -51.85 -35.79
CA ASP A 179 -30.34 -52.14 -37.16
C ASP A 179 -29.90 -53.53 -37.65
N LYS A 180 -28.65 -53.92 -37.37
CA LYS A 180 -28.14 -55.27 -37.70
C LYS A 180 -28.83 -56.38 -36.91
N SER A 181 -29.35 -56.08 -35.71
CA SER A 181 -30.06 -57.04 -34.86
C SER A 181 -31.51 -57.20 -35.33
N THR A 182 -32.15 -56.10 -35.72
CA THR A 182 -33.52 -56.07 -36.27
C THR A 182 -33.60 -56.74 -37.65
N ASN A 183 -32.57 -56.61 -38.49
CA ASN A 183 -32.55 -57.20 -39.84
C ASN A 183 -32.13 -58.70 -39.85
N LYS A 184 -31.93 -59.31 -38.68
CA LYS A 184 -31.53 -60.71 -38.49
C LYS A 184 -32.64 -61.59 -37.89
N GLN A 185 -33.80 -61.01 -37.59
CA GLN A 185 -35.04 -61.72 -37.22
C GLN A 185 -35.97 -61.79 -38.43
#